data_AF-A0A925W4Q6-F1
#
_entry.id   AF-A0A925W4Q6-F1
#
_cell.length_a   1.000
_cell.length_b   1.000
_cell.length_c   1.000
_cell.angle_alpha   90.00
_cell.angle_beta   90.00
_cell.angle_gamma   90.00
#
_symmetry.space_group_name_H-M   'P 1'
#
loop_
_entity.id
_entity.type
_entity.pdbx_description
1 polymer ?
#
loop_
_entity_poly.entity_id
_entity_poly.type
_entity_poly.pdbx_seq_one_letter_code
_entity_poly.pdbx_strand_id
1 'polypeptide(L)'
;MDYAAAVAVFFAPASGGVSEPAATPARRLRDALEPVAMHAVWSADVNAALAEHGHDFLTGYLTGRAAPLGEVPSSVVAAVFAVFEPNLVDALWTQGRTLLPLPELITVRDAATAASLRATLGGTDEAEIVAVAEILERAVAGADGTGRVL
;
A
#
# COMPACT_ATOMS: atom_id res chain seq x y z
N MET A 1 -13.80 -5.28 -7.70
CA MET A 1 -13.98 -5.80 -6.33
C MET A 1 -14.01 -4.61 -5.39
N ASP A 2 -15.12 -4.38 -4.68
CA ASP A 2 -15.17 -3.31 -3.68
C ASP A 2 -14.34 -3.65 -2.44
N TYR A 3 -14.12 -2.65 -1.57
CA TYR A 3 -13.30 -2.81 -0.36
C TYR A 3 -13.82 -3.89 0.59
N ALA A 4 -15.15 -3.95 0.81
CA ALA A 4 -15.74 -4.92 1.73
C ALA A 4 -15.54 -6.37 1.21
N ALA A 5 -15.72 -6.58 -0.09
CA ALA A 5 -15.44 -7.85 -0.75
C ALA A 5 -13.96 -8.21 -0.65
N ALA A 6 -13.05 -7.24 -0.82
CA ALA A 6 -11.61 -7.47 -0.65
C ALA A 6 -11.29 -7.91 0.79
N VAL A 7 -11.80 -7.21 1.80
CA VAL A 7 -11.59 -7.59 3.21
C VAL A 7 -12.12 -9.00 3.47
N ALA A 8 -13.34 -9.30 3.02
CA ALA A 8 -13.95 -10.61 3.21
C ALA A 8 -13.15 -11.76 2.56
N VAL A 9 -12.50 -11.50 1.42
CA VAL A 9 -11.68 -12.48 0.71
C VAL A 9 -10.29 -12.64 1.36
N PHE A 10 -9.59 -11.53 1.61
CA PHE A 10 -8.17 -11.56 1.99
C PHE A 10 -7.92 -11.72 3.49
N PHE A 11 -8.89 -11.39 4.34
CA PHE A 11 -8.82 -11.62 5.79
C PHE A 11 -9.63 -12.85 6.23
N ALA A 12 -10.13 -13.65 5.28
CA ALA A 12 -10.70 -14.95 5.61
C ALA A 12 -9.64 -15.85 6.28
N PRO A 13 -10.00 -16.61 7.33
CA PRO A 13 -9.08 -17.57 7.93
C PRO A 13 -8.55 -18.55 6.88
N ALA A 14 -7.24 -18.82 6.91
CA ALA A 14 -6.66 -19.85 6.06
C ALA A 14 -7.29 -21.22 6.37
N SER A 15 -7.60 -21.99 5.34
CA SER A 15 -8.24 -23.32 5.46
C SER A 15 -7.32 -24.40 6.04
N GLY A 16 -6.03 -24.10 6.26
CA GLY A 16 -5.05 -25.00 6.87
C GLY A 16 -4.16 -24.27 7.88
N GLY A 17 -3.44 -25.05 8.70
CA GLY A 17 -2.48 -24.50 9.66
C GLY A 17 -1.32 -23.81 8.94
N VAL A 18 -1.33 -22.48 8.92
CA VAL A 18 -0.18 -21.69 8.45
C VAL A 18 0.87 -21.73 9.54
N SER A 19 2.07 -22.23 9.24
CA SER A 19 3.19 -22.15 10.18
C SER A 19 3.54 -20.69 10.39
N GLU A 20 3.54 -20.24 11.64
CA GLU A 20 4.08 -18.93 11.95
C GLU A 20 5.59 -18.89 11.66
N PRO A 21 6.10 -17.81 11.07
CA PRO A 21 7.53 -17.62 10.90
C PRO A 21 8.23 -17.53 12.27
N ALA A 22 9.51 -17.91 12.33
CA ALA A 22 10.31 -17.69 13.53
C ALA A 22 10.37 -16.21 13.92
N ALA A 23 10.22 -15.92 15.22
CA ALA A 23 10.22 -14.58 15.81
C ALA A 23 11.63 -13.95 15.90
N THR A 24 12.32 -13.85 14.76
CA THR A 24 13.61 -13.16 14.66
C THR A 24 13.42 -11.64 14.86
N PRO A 25 14.48 -10.88 15.22
CA PRO A 25 14.40 -9.42 15.29
C PRO A 25 13.88 -8.79 13.99
N ALA A 26 14.31 -9.29 12.84
CA ALA A 26 13.85 -8.82 11.53
C ALA A 26 12.35 -9.10 11.32
N ARG A 27 11.86 -10.29 11.70
CA ARG A 27 10.43 -10.62 11.64
C ARG A 27 9.61 -9.70 12.53
N ARG A 28 10.03 -9.49 13.79
CA ARG A 28 9.35 -8.61 14.73
C ARG A 28 9.25 -7.17 14.21
N LEU A 29 10.34 -6.66 13.63
CA LEU A 29 10.33 -5.32 13.03
C LEU A 29 9.36 -5.25 11.84
N ARG A 30 9.41 -6.23 10.92
CA ARG A 30 8.47 -6.30 9.79
C ARG A 30 7.02 -6.30 10.28
N ASP A 31 6.69 -7.14 11.26
CA ASP A 31 5.32 -7.28 11.75
C ASP A 31 4.83 -6.00 12.45
N ALA A 32 5.70 -5.28 13.14
CA ALA A 32 5.38 -3.99 13.74
C ALA A 32 5.17 -2.88 12.70
N LEU A 33 5.89 -2.92 11.57
CA LEU A 33 5.81 -1.91 10.51
C LEU A 33 4.72 -2.19 9.47
N GLU A 34 4.27 -3.44 9.35
CA GLU A 34 3.28 -3.86 8.36
C GLU A 34 2.01 -2.98 8.38
N PRO A 35 1.40 -2.64 9.54
CA PRO A 35 0.22 -1.79 9.56
C PRO A 35 0.46 -0.39 8.99
N VAL A 36 1.67 0.16 9.18
CA VAL A 36 2.04 1.47 8.64
C VAL A 36 2.32 1.37 7.14
N ALA A 37 3.12 0.38 6.72
CA ALA A 37 3.50 0.17 5.33
C ALA A 37 2.30 -0.11 4.42
N MET A 38 1.31 -0.85 4.94
CA MET A 38 0.12 -1.22 4.20
C MET A 38 -1.11 -0.35 4.50
N HIS A 39 -0.96 0.73 5.29
CA HIS A 39 -2.07 1.61 5.67
C HIS A 39 -2.75 2.21 4.44
N ALA A 40 -1.96 2.71 3.50
CA ALA A 40 -2.43 3.33 2.25
C ALA A 40 -3.04 2.33 1.25
N VAL A 41 -3.15 1.04 1.61
CA VAL A 41 -3.82 -0.02 0.85
C VAL A 41 -5.06 -0.51 1.58
N TRP A 42 -4.96 -0.79 2.89
CA TRP A 42 -6.01 -1.45 3.65
C TRP A 42 -6.89 -0.51 4.47
N SER A 43 -6.55 0.78 4.61
CA SER A 43 -7.41 1.75 5.27
C SER A 43 -8.74 1.89 4.51
N ALA A 44 -9.85 1.75 5.23
CA ALA A 44 -11.18 1.98 4.69
C ALA A 44 -11.34 3.44 4.21
N ASP A 45 -10.77 4.40 4.94
CA ASP A 45 -10.83 5.83 4.59
C ASP A 45 -10.09 6.11 3.27
N VAL A 46 -8.92 5.50 3.08
CA VAL A 46 -8.14 5.66 1.84
C VAL A 46 -8.88 5.04 0.66
N ASN A 47 -9.49 3.86 0.84
CA ASN A 47 -10.29 3.22 -0.20
C ASN A 47 -11.55 4.04 -0.52
N ALA A 48 -12.21 4.63 0.47
CA ALA A 48 -13.35 5.50 0.26
C ALA A 48 -12.96 6.74 -0.57
N ALA A 49 -11.85 7.39 -0.22
CA ALA A 49 -11.35 8.55 -0.96
C ALA A 49 -11.01 8.22 -2.43
N LEU A 50 -10.38 7.07 -2.70
CA LEU A 50 -10.12 6.65 -4.08
C LEU A 50 -11.40 6.23 -4.83
N ALA A 51 -12.37 5.65 -4.12
CA ALA A 51 -13.66 5.25 -4.69
C ALA A 51 -14.51 6.45 -5.15
N GLU A 52 -14.34 7.64 -4.55
CA GLU A 52 -14.96 8.88 -5.04
C GLU A 52 -14.53 9.23 -6.47
N HIS A 53 -13.36 8.74 -6.89
CA HIS A 53 -12.84 8.88 -8.25
C HIS A 53 -13.08 7.63 -9.13
N GLY A 54 -13.90 6.69 -8.66
CA GLY A 54 -14.28 5.49 -9.40
C GLY A 54 -13.30 4.32 -9.28
N HIS A 55 -12.27 4.41 -8.44
CA HIS A 55 -11.42 3.25 -8.15
C HIS A 55 -12.18 2.21 -7.32
N ASP A 56 -11.99 0.95 -7.68
CA ASP A 56 -12.28 -0.18 -6.81
C ASP A 56 -11.01 -0.60 -6.04
N PHE A 57 -11.10 -1.64 -5.20
CA PHE A 57 -9.95 -2.04 -4.37
C PHE A 57 -8.71 -2.40 -5.20
N LEU A 58 -8.88 -3.17 -6.28
CA LEU A 58 -7.74 -3.66 -7.08
C LEU A 58 -7.13 -2.57 -7.96
N THR A 59 -7.96 -1.72 -8.57
CA THR A 59 -7.46 -0.58 -9.34
C THR A 59 -6.78 0.43 -8.42
N GLY A 60 -7.36 0.76 -7.26
CA GLY A 60 -6.74 1.63 -6.26
C GLY A 60 -5.44 1.06 -5.70
N TYR A 61 -5.40 -0.25 -5.39
CA TYR A 61 -4.19 -0.95 -4.95
C TYR A 61 -3.08 -0.85 -6.00
N LEU A 62 -3.34 -1.28 -7.23
CA LEU A 62 -2.31 -1.40 -8.25
C LEU A 62 -1.85 -0.03 -8.73
N THR A 63 -2.78 0.86 -9.08
CA THR A 63 -2.41 2.21 -9.57
C THR A 63 -1.84 3.08 -8.48
N GLY A 64 -2.34 3.00 -7.25
CA GLY A 64 -1.76 3.70 -6.11
C GLY A 64 -0.32 3.31 -5.84
N ARG A 65 -0.02 2.01 -5.81
CA ARG A 65 1.33 1.51 -5.59
C ARG A 65 2.25 1.80 -6.78
N ALA A 66 1.75 1.77 -8.02
CA ALA A 66 2.53 2.02 -9.22
C ALA A 66 2.75 3.51 -9.55
N ALA A 67 1.89 4.42 -9.07
CA ALA A 67 1.92 5.84 -9.42
C ALA A 67 3.29 6.53 -9.24
N PRO A 68 4.10 6.23 -8.20
CA PRO A 68 5.44 6.80 -8.04
C PRO A 68 6.42 6.46 -9.17
N LEU A 69 6.16 5.42 -9.97
CA LEU A 69 6.96 5.09 -11.16
C LEU A 69 6.75 6.10 -12.30
N GLY A 70 5.70 6.91 -12.23
CA GLY A 70 5.31 7.85 -13.28
C GLY A 70 4.62 7.19 -14.48
N GLU A 71 4.57 7.90 -15.59
CA GLU A 71 3.97 7.44 -16.84
C GLU A 71 4.88 6.41 -17.54
N VAL A 72 4.82 5.17 -17.07
CA VAL A 72 5.56 4.03 -17.62
C VAL A 72 4.64 3.05 -18.36
N PRO A 73 5.18 2.27 -19.32
CA PRO A 73 4.43 1.16 -19.92
C PRO A 73 3.97 0.15 -18.86
N SER A 74 2.83 -0.50 -19.09
CA SER A 74 2.30 -1.54 -18.20
C SER A 74 3.27 -2.71 -17.99
N SER A 75 4.12 -3.01 -18.95
CA SER A 75 5.16 -4.05 -18.83
C SER A 75 6.20 -3.72 -17.75
N VAL A 76 6.51 -2.45 -17.52
CA VAL A 76 7.39 -2.02 -16.41
C VAL A 76 6.69 -2.24 -15.08
N VAL A 77 5.40 -1.88 -15.00
CA VAL A 77 4.58 -2.14 -13.81
C VAL A 77 4.49 -3.65 -13.55
N ALA A 78 4.22 -4.47 -14.57
CA ALA A 78 4.15 -5.92 -14.43
C ALA A 78 5.48 -6.54 -13.93
N ALA A 79 6.62 -6.04 -14.41
CA ALA A 79 7.93 -6.48 -13.94
C ALA A 79 8.17 -6.16 -12.45
N VAL A 80 7.66 -5.01 -11.99
CA VAL A 80 7.74 -4.61 -10.58
C VAL A 80 6.77 -5.41 -9.70
N PHE A 81 5.57 -5.72 -10.21
CA PHE A 81 4.54 -6.51 -9.54
C PHE A 81 4.64 -8.00 -9.90
N ALA A 82 5.85 -8.56 -10.04
CA ALA A 82 6.13 -9.89 -10.61
C ALA A 82 5.39 -11.09 -9.96
N VAL A 83 4.70 -10.89 -8.85
CA VAL A 83 3.81 -11.88 -8.21
C VAL A 83 2.41 -11.96 -8.83
N PHE A 84 2.04 -11.00 -9.69
CA PHE A 84 0.76 -10.93 -10.38
C PHE A 84 0.86 -11.40 -11.84
N GLU A 85 -0.27 -11.88 -12.37
CA GLU A 85 -0.37 -12.22 -13.79
C GLU A 85 -0.26 -10.94 -14.65
N PRO A 86 0.60 -10.91 -15.70
CA PRO A 86 0.89 -9.68 -16.43
C PRO A 86 -0.31 -9.01 -17.11
N ASN A 87 -1.27 -9.76 -17.67
CA ASN A 87 -2.45 -9.18 -18.31
C ASN A 87 -3.41 -8.57 -17.28
N LEU A 88 -3.49 -9.14 -16.08
CA LEU A 88 -4.20 -8.51 -14.97
C LEU A 88 -3.57 -7.15 -14.60
N VAL A 89 -2.24 -7.09 -14.52
CA VAL A 89 -1.52 -5.84 -14.25
C VAL A 89 -1.78 -4.80 -15.34
N ASP A 90 -1.68 -5.21 -16.61
CA ASP A 90 -1.96 -4.34 -17.76
C ASP A 90 -3.38 -3.76 -17.73
N ALA A 91 -4.38 -4.61 -17.50
CA ALA A 91 -5.77 -4.20 -17.41
C ALA A 91 -6.00 -3.20 -16.28
N LEU A 92 -5.51 -3.49 -15.07
CA LEU A 92 -5.67 -2.61 -13.90
C LEU A 92 -4.91 -1.29 -14.06
N TRP A 93 -3.69 -1.32 -14.60
CA TRP A 93 -2.88 -0.12 -14.82
C TRP A 93 -3.51 0.80 -15.87
N THR A 94 -3.95 0.20 -16.98
CA THR A 94 -4.61 0.94 -18.06
C THR A 94 -5.91 1.54 -17.58
N GLN A 95 -6.75 0.76 -16.88
CA GLN A 95 -8.01 1.25 -16.33
C GLN A 95 -7.80 2.35 -15.30
N GLY A 96 -6.97 2.15 -14.28
CA GLY A 96 -6.90 3.12 -13.18
C GLY A 96 -6.32 4.48 -13.59
N ARG A 97 -5.44 4.53 -14.60
CA ARG A 97 -4.96 5.81 -15.16
C ARG A 97 -6.03 6.62 -15.89
N THR A 98 -7.14 6.00 -16.31
CA THR A 98 -8.26 6.76 -16.90
C THR A 98 -9.20 7.35 -15.86
N LEU A 99 -9.14 6.85 -14.61
CA LEU A 99 -10.01 7.29 -13.52
C LEU A 99 -9.51 8.58 -12.87
N LEU A 100 -8.19 8.66 -12.62
CA LEU A 100 -7.57 9.80 -11.98
C LEU A 100 -6.12 9.97 -12.48
N PRO A 101 -5.67 11.19 -12.85
CA PRO A 101 -4.28 11.43 -13.20
C PRO A 101 -3.33 11.06 -12.05
N LEU A 102 -2.18 10.46 -12.36
CA LEU A 102 -1.27 9.91 -11.34
C LEU A 102 -0.85 10.93 -10.25
N PRO A 103 -0.52 12.20 -10.56
CA PRO A 103 -0.17 13.18 -9.53
C PRO A 103 -1.33 13.50 -8.58
N GLU A 104 -2.55 13.55 -9.11
CA GLU A 104 -3.76 13.77 -8.31
C GLU A 104 -4.06 12.55 -7.44
N LEU A 105 -3.88 11.34 -7.99
CA LEU A 105 -4.01 10.09 -7.25
C LEU A 105 -3.05 10.04 -6.05
N ILE A 106 -1.78 10.39 -6.26
CA ILE A 106 -0.79 10.46 -5.17
C ILE A 106 -1.26 11.45 -4.11
N THR A 107 -1.71 12.65 -4.51
CA THR A 107 -2.18 13.69 -3.59
C THR A 107 -3.37 13.22 -2.74
N VAL A 108 -4.38 12.61 -3.37
CA VAL A 108 -5.57 12.07 -2.68
C VAL A 108 -5.18 10.97 -1.71
N ARG A 109 -4.36 10.02 -2.17
CA ARG A 109 -3.91 8.87 -1.37
C ARG A 109 -3.08 9.32 -0.16
N ASP A 110 -2.15 10.25 -0.35
CA ASP A 110 -1.29 10.76 0.73
C ASP A 110 -2.11 11.54 1.76
N ALA A 111 -3.03 12.40 1.30
CA ALA A 111 -3.90 13.16 2.19
C ALA A 111 -4.82 12.23 3.03
N ALA A 112 -5.47 11.25 2.39
CA ALA A 112 -6.33 10.29 3.07
C ALA A 112 -5.54 9.39 4.03
N THR A 113 -4.33 8.96 3.62
CA THR A 113 -3.44 8.14 4.47
C THR A 113 -3.03 8.93 5.71
N ALA A 114 -2.58 10.18 5.53
CA ALA A 114 -2.17 11.03 6.64
C ALA A 114 -3.35 11.36 7.58
N ALA A 115 -4.54 11.61 7.05
CA ALA A 115 -5.74 11.84 7.86
C ALA A 115 -6.11 10.58 8.68
N SER A 116 -6.14 9.42 8.04
CA SER A 116 -6.47 8.15 8.68
C SER A 116 -5.44 7.75 9.75
N LEU A 117 -4.15 7.96 9.48
CA LEU A 117 -3.08 7.73 10.48
C LEU A 117 -3.18 8.69 11.67
N ARG A 118 -3.46 9.98 11.45
CA ARG A 118 -3.66 10.94 12.56
C ARG A 118 -4.86 10.56 13.43
N ALA A 119 -5.95 10.10 12.82
CA ALA A 119 -7.11 9.61 13.56
C ALA A 119 -6.77 8.36 14.38
N THR A 120 -6.02 7.42 13.80
CA THR A 120 -5.61 6.15 14.44
C THR A 120 -4.64 6.38 15.60
N LEU A 121 -3.68 7.28 15.42
CA LEU A 121 -2.63 7.58 16.40
C LEU A 121 -3.04 8.65 17.42
N GLY A 122 -4.28 9.15 17.36
CA GLY A 122 -4.77 10.22 18.23
C GLY A 122 -4.48 9.96 19.71
N GLY A 123 -3.88 10.95 20.37
CA GLY A 123 -3.45 10.85 21.77
C GLY A 123 -2.02 10.36 21.99
N THR A 124 -1.30 9.99 20.92
CA THR A 124 0.15 9.77 20.96
C THR A 124 0.88 11.11 20.91
N ASP A 125 2.00 11.22 21.62
CA ASP A 125 2.86 12.41 21.57
C ASP A 125 3.46 12.57 20.16
N GLU A 126 3.33 13.76 19.58
CA GLU A 126 3.91 14.09 18.28
C GLU A 126 5.42 13.91 18.27
N ALA A 127 6.10 14.21 19.39
CA ALA A 127 7.54 14.02 19.51
C ALA A 127 7.94 12.54 19.41
N GLU A 128 7.12 11.62 19.95
CA GLU A 128 7.35 10.18 19.82
C GLU A 128 7.14 9.70 18.38
N ILE A 129 6.10 10.19 17.71
CA ILE A 129 5.83 9.88 16.30
C ILE A 129 7.01 10.32 15.43
N VAL A 130 7.48 11.57 15.60
CA VAL A 130 8.62 12.12 14.85
C VAL A 130 9.88 11.29 15.11
N ALA A 131 10.17 10.95 16.37
CA ALA A 131 11.33 10.15 16.70
C ALA A 131 11.31 8.76 16.01
N VAL A 132 10.15 8.10 15.96
CA VAL A 132 10.00 6.81 15.26
C VAL A 132 10.15 7.00 13.75
N ALA A 133 9.50 8.00 13.16
CA ALA A 133 9.59 8.29 11.73
C ALA A 133 11.05 8.53 11.29
N GLU A 134 11.80 9.36 12.01
CA GLU A 134 13.20 9.63 11.70
C GLU A 134 14.10 8.38 11.77
N ILE A 135 13.83 7.47 12.71
CA ILE A 135 14.56 6.18 12.80
C ILE A 135 14.29 5.34 11.54
N LEU A 136 13.04 5.26 11.11
CA LEU A 136 12.64 4.50 9.93
C LEU A 136 13.18 5.11 8.65
N GLU A 137 13.14 6.42 8.50
CA GLU A 137 13.72 7.13 7.35
C GLU A 137 15.21 6.87 7.20
N ARG A 138 15.98 6.94 8.30
CA ARG A 138 17.41 6.59 8.28
C ARG A 138 17.64 5.13 7.92
N ALA A 139 16.82 4.22 8.42
CA ALA A 139 16.92 2.80 8.12
C ALA A 139 16.66 2.52 6.62
N VAL A 140 15.63 3.15 6.04
CA VAL A 140 15.29 3.04 4.62
C VAL A 140 16.37 3.66 3.74
N ALA A 141 16.89 4.84 4.10
CA ALA A 141 17.95 5.52 3.36
C ALA A 141 19.26 4.70 3.28
N GLY A 142 19.51 3.83 4.27
CA GLY A 142 20.66 2.92 4.30
C GLY A 142 20.41 1.55 3.66
N ALA A 143 19.20 1.24 3.20
CA ALA A 143 18.85 -0.06 2.63
C ALA A 143 19.10 -0.10 1.11
N ASP A 144 19.52 -1.27 0.60
CA ASP A 144 19.56 -1.52 -0.83
C ASP A 144 18.14 -1.77 -1.36
N GLY A 145 17.67 -0.89 -2.25
CA GLY A 145 16.36 -0.99 -2.91
C GLY A 145 16.33 -1.99 -4.08
N THR A 146 17.48 -2.59 -4.44
CA THR A 146 17.57 -3.55 -5.54
C THR A 146 16.59 -4.71 -5.34
N GLY A 147 15.69 -4.90 -6.31
CA GLY A 147 14.67 -5.94 -6.26
C GLY A 147 13.50 -5.66 -5.30
N ARG A 148 13.40 -4.46 -4.73
CA ARG A 148 12.36 -4.03 -3.78
C ARG A 148 11.78 -2.68 -4.19
N VAL A 149 11.22 -2.66 -5.41
CA VAL A 149 10.85 -1.41 -6.10
C VAL A 149 9.59 -0.77 -5.52
N LEU A 150 8.79 -1.47 -4.71
CA LEU A 150 7.56 -0.98 -4.09
C LEU A 150 7.39 -1.37 -2.62
#